data_AF-A0A944CJL8-F1
#
_entry.id   AF-A0A944CJL8-F1
#
_cell.length_a   1.000
_cell.length_b   1.000
_cell.length_c   1.000
_cell.angle_alpha   90.00
_cell.angle_beta   90.00
_cell.angle_gamma   90.00
#
_symmetry.space_group_name_H-M   'P 1'
#
loop_
_entity.id
_entity.type
_entity.pdbx_description
1 polymer ?
#
loop_
_entity_poly.entity_id
_entity_poly.type
_entity_poly.pdbx_seq_one_letter_code
_entity_poly.pdbx_strand_id
1 'polypeptide(L)' 'MSLKVYAIILKTAGLAVFLVPMFMKGMGYIATISPTVMFSLIAIGVVLLIVGNVFEAKAMRSGAYVRRRGFRK' A
#
# COMPACT_ATOMS: atom_id res chain seq x y z
N MET A 1 -12.75 -1.08 -12.57
CA MET A 1 -12.06 -0.24 -11.55
C MET A 1 -10.66 0.10 -12.06
N SER A 2 -10.24 1.37 -12.07
CA SER A 2 -8.96 1.78 -12.69
C SER A 2 -7.76 1.33 -11.84
N LEU A 3 -6.63 0.99 -12.49
CA LEU A 3 -5.36 0.63 -11.84
C LEU A 3 -4.89 1.70 -10.82
N LYS A 4 -5.22 2.98 -11.06
CA LYS A 4 -4.96 4.07 -10.12
C LYS A 4 -5.73 3.92 -8.80
N VAL A 5 -6.99 3.54 -8.89
CA VAL A 5 -7.84 3.33 -7.70
C VAL A 5 -7.34 2.12 -6.91
N TYR A 6 -6.94 1.04 -7.60
CA TYR A 6 -6.31 -0.12 -6.97
C TYR A 6 -5.01 0.24 -6.24
N ALA A 7 -4.15 1.07 -6.84
CA ALA A 7 -2.90 1.52 -6.20
C ALA A 7 -3.15 2.36 -4.94
N ILE A 8 -4.14 3.26 -4.99
CA ILE A 8 -4.53 4.09 -3.85
C ILE A 8 -5.06 3.20 -2.72
N ILE A 9 -6.00 2.28 -3.03
CA ILE A 9 -6.56 1.36 -2.03
C ILE A 9 -5.46 0.51 -1.39
N LEU A 10 -4.53 -0.06 -2.17
CA LEU A 10 -3.42 -0.84 -1.62
C LEU A 10 -2.51 0.00 -0.73
N LYS A 11 -2.20 1.24 -1.11
CA LYS A 11 -1.39 2.14 -0.30
C LYS A 11 -2.07 2.50 1.01
N THR A 12 -3.34 2.87 0.95
CA THR A 12 -4.14 3.24 2.14
C THR A 12 -4.31 2.03 3.06
N ALA A 13 -4.56 0.84 2.51
CA ALA A 13 -4.64 -0.39 3.27
C ALA A 13 -3.29 -0.78 3.91
N GLY A 14 -2.18 -0.69 3.16
CA GLY A 14 -0.84 -0.94 3.68
C GLY A 14 -0.44 0.02 4.80
N LEU A 15 -0.76 1.31 4.65
CA LEU A 15 -0.59 2.32 5.70
C LEU A 15 -1.43 2.01 6.94
N ALA A 16 -2.70 1.64 6.77
CA ALA A 16 -3.56 1.29 7.89
C ALA A 16 -3.02 0.05 8.64
N VAL A 17 -2.64 -1.00 7.92
CA VAL A 17 -2.05 -2.22 8.51
C VAL A 17 -0.74 -1.95 9.24
N PHE A 18 0.06 -0.99 8.76
CA PHE A 18 1.29 -0.57 9.41
C PHE A 18 1.06 0.31 10.65
N LEU A 19 0.13 1.25 10.56
CA LEU A 19 -0.15 2.23 11.62
C LEU A 19 -0.92 1.63 12.79
N VAL A 20 -1.86 0.71 12.54
CA VAL A 20 -2.68 0.07 13.60
C VAL A 20 -1.83 -0.53 14.73
N PRO A 21 -0.87 -1.43 14.49
CA PRO A 21 -0.05 -1.98 15.56
C PRO A 21 0.83 -0.92 16.25
N MET A 22 1.25 0.13 15.53
CA MET A 22 2.04 1.23 16.08
C MET A 22 1.20 2.12 17.03
N PHE A 23 -0.05 2.41 16.67
CA PHE A 23 -1.01 3.12 17.52
C PHE A 23 -1.46 2.26 18.71
N MET A 24 -1.73 0.97 18.51
CA MET A 24 -2.04 0.04 19.61
C MET A 24 -0.88 -0.04 20.61
N LYS A 25 0.36 0.00 20.11
CA LYS A 25 1.56 0.09 20.94
C LYS A 25 1.61 1.42 21.70
N GLY A 26 1.44 2.55 21.02
CA GLY A 26 1.46 3.89 21.63
C GLY A 26 0.36 4.14 22.67
N MET A 27 -0.81 3.51 22.49
CA MET A 27 -1.95 3.60 23.42
C MET A 27 -1.85 2.65 24.62
N GLY A 28 -0.78 1.85 24.75
CA GLY A 28 -0.57 0.98 25.92
C GLY A 28 -1.34 -0.35 25.89
N TYR A 29 -1.97 -0.74 24.78
CA TYR A 29 -2.62 -2.05 24.60
C TYR A 29 -1.62 -3.23 24.47
N ILE A 30 -0.32 -2.99 24.72
CA ILE A 30 0.81 -3.90 24.44
C ILE A 30 0.77 -5.20 25.26
N ALA A 31 0.05 -5.24 26.38
CA ALA A 31 0.06 -6.42 27.25
C ALA A 31 -0.42 -7.72 26.55
N THR A 32 -1.08 -7.63 25.40
CA THR A 32 -1.74 -8.79 24.76
C THR A 32 -1.28 -9.13 23.33
N ILE A 33 -0.44 -8.33 22.67
CA ILE A 33 -0.01 -8.62 21.28
C ILE A 33 1.43 -9.13 21.28
N SER A 34 1.63 -10.37 20.81
CA SER A 34 2.95 -10.97 20.74
C SER A 34 3.86 -10.22 19.76
N PRO A 35 5.18 -10.10 20.06
CA PRO A 35 6.13 -9.45 19.15
C PRO A 35 6.08 -10.02 17.73
N THR A 36 5.87 -11.33 17.61
CA THR A 36 5.75 -12.05 16.33
C THR A 36 4.59 -11.55 15.48
N VAL A 37 3.43 -11.27 16.09
CA VAL A 37 2.26 -10.73 15.38
C VAL A 37 2.55 -9.31 14.90
N MET A 38 3.20 -8.50 15.74
CA MET A 38 3.58 -7.13 15.39
C MET A 38 4.55 -7.09 14.18
N PHE A 39 5.59 -7.94 14.20
CA PHE A 39 6.52 -8.07 13.07
C PHE A 39 5.83 -8.57 11.79
N SER A 40 4.91 -9.52 11.92
CA SER A 40 4.15 -10.05 10.79
C SER A 40 3.27 -8.97 10.13
N LEU A 41 2.58 -8.16 10.95
CA LEU A 41 1.75 -7.05 10.45
C LEU A 41 2.59 -5.97 9.78
N ILE A 42 3.76 -5.65 10.33
CA ILE A 42 4.71 -4.72 9.71
C ILE A 42 5.18 -5.26 8.35
N ALA A 43 5.57 -6.55 8.28
CA ALA A 43 6.01 -7.17 7.03
C ALA A 43 4.90 -7.16 5.97
N ILE A 44 3.66 -7.51 6.35
CA ILE A 44 2.49 -7.48 5.46
C ILE A 44 2.22 -6.04 4.99
N GLY A 45 2.26 -5.06 5.88
CA GLY A 45 2.09 -3.64 5.54
C GLY A 45 3.11 -3.15 4.52
N VAL A 46 4.39 -3.50 4.71
CA VAL A 46 5.47 -3.16 3.77
C VAL A 46 5.24 -3.81 2.39
N VAL A 47 4.86 -5.10 2.35
CA VAL A 47 4.56 -5.78 1.08
C VAL A 47 3.40 -5.10 0.36
N LEU A 48 2.32 -4.76 1.06
CA LEU A 48 1.17 -4.06 0.48
C LEU A 48 1.55 -2.69 -0.10
N LEU A 49 2.42 -1.93 0.57
CA LEU A 49 2.91 -0.64 0.09
C LEU A 49 3.78 -0.80 -1.17
N ILE A 50 4.67 -1.79 -1.21
CA ILE A 50 5.51 -2.09 -2.37
C ILE A 50 4.63 -2.48 -3.57
N VAL A 51 3.68 -3.40 -3.35
CA VAL A 51 2.75 -3.83 -4.41
C VAL A 51 1.91 -2.65 -4.90
N GLY A 52 1.40 -1.80 -4.00
CA GLY A 52 0.70 -0.56 -4.34
C GLY A 52 1.54 0.39 -5.21
N ASN A 53 2.82 0.59 -4.87
CA ASN A 53 3.77 1.37 -5.66
C ASN A 53 4.00 0.78 -7.06
N VAL A 54 4.13 -0.55 -7.17
CA VAL A 54 4.30 -1.23 -8.48
C VAL A 54 3.07 -1.06 -9.35
N PHE A 55 1.86 -1.17 -8.79
CA PHE A 55 0.61 -0.91 -9.52
C PHE A 55 0.50 0.55 -9.96
N GLU A 56 0.92 1.50 -9.13
CA GLU A 56 0.96 2.92 -9.47
C GLU A 56 1.93 3.19 -10.62
N ALA A 57 3.15 2.65 -10.55
CA ALA A 57 4.15 2.75 -11.61
C ALA A 57 3.63 2.14 -12.93
N LYS A 58 2.94 0.98 -12.87
CA LYS A 58 2.31 0.35 -14.03
C LYS A 58 1.17 1.21 -14.59
N ALA A 59 0.37 1.85 -13.75
CA ALA A 59 -0.69 2.76 -14.15
C ALA A 59 -0.13 4.03 -14.82
N MET A 60 0.95 4.61 -14.30
CA MET A 60 1.63 5.75 -14.90
C MET A 60 2.24 5.39 -16.26
N ARG A 61 2.86 4.21 -16.37
CA ARG A 61 3.40 3.70 -17.64
C ARG A 61 2.29 3.52 -18.67
N SER A 62 1.17 2.89 -18.29
CA SER A 62 0.01 2.70 -19.17
C SER A 62 -0.60 4.03 -19.61
N GLY A 63 -0.75 4.99 -18.69
CA GLY A 63 -1.20 6.36 -19.00
C GLY A 63 -0.25 7.11 -19.93
N ALA A 64 1.07 6.91 -19.79
CA ALA A 64 2.07 7.44 -20.70
C ALA A 64 2.03 6.79 -22.10
N TYR A 65 1.75 5.48 -22.18
CA TYR A 65 1.52 4.78 -23.45
C TYR A 65 0.23 5.26 -24.15
N VAL A 66 -0.84 5.52 -23.39
CA VAL A 66 -2.10 6.07 -23.92
C VAL A 66 -1.90 7.52 -24.40
N ARG A 67 -1.21 8.37 -23.62
CA ARG A 67 -0.85 9.73 -24.04
C ARG A 67 0.00 9.74 -25.33
N ARG A 68 0.98 8.84 -25.43
CA ARG A 68 1.81 8.70 -26.64
C ARG A 68 1.03 8.24 -27.88
N ARG A 69 -0.02 7.43 -27.72
CA ARG A 69 -0.90 7.05 -28.84
C ARG A 69 -1.86 8.18 -29.25
N GLY A 70 -2.30 9.01 -28.31
CA GLY A 70 -3.16 10.17 -28.60
C GLY A 70 -2.45 11.30 -29.33
N PHE A 71 -1.15 11.49 -29.10
CA PHE A 71 -0.32 12.50 -29.79
C PHE A 71 0.15 12.09 -31.20
N ARG A 72 -0.26 10.91 -31.68
CA ARG A 72 0.11 10.34 -32.99
C ARG A 72 -1.06 10.32 -33.99
N LYS A 73 -2.10 11.13 -33.75
CA LYS A 73 -3.18 11.40 -34.70
C LYS A 73 -3.14 12.86 -35.09
#